data_AF-A0A9X1HNS8-F1
#
_entry.id   AF-A0A9X1HNS8-F1
#
_cell.length_a   1.000
_cell.length_b   1.000
_cell.length_c   1.000
_cell.angle_alpha   90.00
_cell.angle_beta   90.00
_cell.angle_gamma   90.00
#
_symmetry.space_group_name_H-M   'P 1'
#
loop_
_entity.id
_entity.type
_entity.pdbx_description
1 polymer ?
#
loop_
_entity_poly.entity_id
_entity_poly.type
_entity_poly.pdbx_seq_one_letter_code
_entity_poly.pdbx_strand_id
1 'polypeptide(L)'
;MKNNLENFISENRDAFDHREPRNVWEKISRNLPNGRPSTHWMWKAAAVLFFVTTVGLLINTLSPGDQPRLAQQQNLDAQFNEVESFYFQQISEKRTLIDELQQDNIYEIDVVAELQKLDAMYLVLRNEYKENPSPEVVDALTLNLLVRIDLLNRTLERLDQPEEMQIEI
;
A
#
# COMPACT_ATOMS: atom_id res chain seq x y z
N MET A 1 42.25 -85.51 14.65
CA MET A 1 42.03 -84.62 15.82
C MET A 1 40.66 -83.92 15.81
N LYS A 2 39.99 -83.74 14.66
CA LYS A 2 38.67 -83.11 14.55
C LYS A 2 37.56 -83.83 15.35
N ASN A 3 37.68 -85.16 15.47
CA ASN A 3 36.65 -86.02 16.07
C ASN A 3 36.58 -85.94 17.61
N ASN A 4 37.67 -85.53 18.28
CA ASN A 4 37.68 -85.49 19.75
C ASN A 4 36.83 -84.34 20.30
N LEU A 5 36.85 -83.19 19.61
CA LEU A 5 36.04 -82.04 20.00
C LEU A 5 34.56 -82.28 19.68
N GLU A 6 34.28 -82.92 18.54
CA GLU A 6 32.90 -83.25 18.13
C GLU A 6 32.26 -84.23 19.12
N ASN A 7 32.97 -85.27 19.54
CA ASN A 7 32.50 -86.20 20.58
C ASN A 7 32.31 -85.50 21.93
N PHE A 8 33.24 -84.64 22.33
CA PHE A 8 33.10 -83.89 23.58
C PHE A 8 31.87 -82.97 23.58
N ILE A 9 31.60 -82.28 22.47
CA ILE A 9 30.43 -81.40 22.33
C ILE A 9 29.14 -82.22 22.29
N SER A 10 29.11 -83.36 21.60
CA SER A 10 27.91 -84.18 21.49
C SER A 10 27.55 -84.87 22.82
N GLU A 11 28.55 -85.40 23.53
CA GLU A 11 28.37 -86.05 24.84
C GLU A 11 27.96 -85.08 25.95
N ASN A 12 28.32 -83.80 25.83
CA ASN A 12 28.00 -82.77 26.82
C ASN A 12 26.91 -81.80 26.34
N ARG A 13 26.22 -82.10 25.22
CA ARG A 13 25.23 -81.21 24.60
C ARG A 13 24.13 -80.78 25.59
N ASP A 14 23.62 -81.74 26.36
CA ASP A 14 22.59 -81.47 27.37
C ASP A 14 23.09 -80.54 28.50
N ALA A 15 24.40 -80.56 28.78
CA ALA A 15 25.02 -79.64 29.74
C ALA A 15 25.16 -78.21 29.19
N PHE A 16 25.15 -78.02 27.87
CA PHE A 16 25.17 -76.70 27.25
C PHE A 16 23.75 -76.09 27.14
N ASP A 17 22.74 -76.91 26.89
CA ASP A 17 21.36 -76.44 26.65
C ASP A 17 20.52 -76.27 27.94
N HIS A 18 21.07 -76.61 29.12
CA HIS A 18 20.32 -76.56 30.39
C HIS A 18 20.09 -75.16 30.97
N ARG A 19 20.76 -74.12 30.44
CA ARG A 19 20.64 -72.73 30.94
C ARG A 19 19.97 -71.84 29.89
N GLU A 20 18.65 -71.96 29.76
CA GLU A 20 17.88 -70.92 29.09
C GLU A 20 17.70 -69.73 30.03
N PRO A 21 18.11 -68.52 29.62
CA PRO A 21 18.01 -67.38 30.51
C PRO A 21 16.56 -66.87 30.49
N ARG A 22 15.87 -67.05 31.62
CA ARG A 22 14.47 -66.60 31.78
C ARG A 22 14.42 -65.07 31.87
N ASN A 23 13.44 -64.47 31.20
CA ASN A 23 13.11 -63.04 31.27
C ASN A 23 14.15 -62.07 30.68
N VAL A 24 15.14 -62.53 29.89
CA VAL A 24 16.07 -61.62 29.21
C VAL A 24 15.38 -60.86 28.09
N TRP A 25 14.56 -61.55 27.30
CA TRP A 25 13.78 -60.95 26.22
C TRP A 25 12.80 -59.89 26.73
N GLU A 26 12.23 -60.10 27.91
CA GLU A 26 11.35 -59.12 28.57
C GLU A 26 12.13 -57.88 29.04
N LYS A 27 13.38 -58.05 29.50
CA LYS A 27 14.25 -56.92 29.85
C LYS A 27 14.74 -56.16 28.62
N ILE A 28 15.01 -56.86 27.52
CA ILE A 28 15.41 -56.25 26.25
C ILE A 28 14.24 -55.46 25.67
N SER A 29 13.04 -56.04 25.61
CA SER A 29 11.85 -55.36 25.08
C SER A 29 11.49 -54.12 25.89
N ARG A 30 11.68 -54.14 27.21
CA ARG A 30 11.49 -52.97 28.09
C ARG A 30 12.54 -51.87 27.89
N ASN A 31 13.73 -52.20 27.39
CA ASN A 31 14.81 -51.23 27.15
C ASN A 31 14.93 -50.81 25.68
N LEU A 32 14.03 -51.25 24.79
CA LEU A 32 13.94 -50.66 23.46
C LEU A 32 13.35 -49.25 23.59
N PRO A 33 13.99 -48.22 22.98
CA PRO A 33 13.42 -46.89 22.94
C PRO A 33 12.11 -46.93 22.15
N ASN A 34 10.98 -46.85 22.86
CA ASN A 34 9.67 -46.70 22.26
C ASN A 34 9.62 -45.37 21.52
N GLY A 35 9.58 -45.44 20.18
CA GLY A 35 9.18 -44.36 19.28
C GLY A 35 9.89 -43.02 19.50
N ARG A 36 10.80 -42.65 18.59
CA ARG A 36 11.32 -41.27 18.54
C ARG A 36 10.13 -40.31 18.54
N PRO A 37 10.00 -39.37 19.49
CA PRO A 37 8.92 -38.40 19.43
C PRO A 37 9.04 -37.64 18.10
N SER A 38 7.95 -37.60 17.35
CA SER A 38 7.92 -36.95 16.04
C SER A 38 8.14 -35.46 16.22
N THR A 39 9.38 -35.03 15.98
CA THR A 39 9.78 -33.61 16.02
C THR A 39 8.99 -32.78 15.02
N HIS A 40 8.33 -33.41 14.03
CA HIS A 40 7.51 -32.73 13.02
C HIS A 40 6.30 -31.99 13.61
N TRP A 41 5.78 -32.36 14.78
CA TRP A 41 4.70 -31.60 15.41
C TRP A 41 5.17 -30.22 15.92
N MET A 42 6.39 -30.14 16.45
CA MET A 42 7.00 -28.87 16.85
C MET A 42 7.28 -27.96 15.65
N TRP A 43 7.70 -28.53 14.51
CA TRP A 43 7.87 -27.76 13.27
C TRP A 43 6.55 -27.23 12.71
N LYS A 44 5.44 -27.98 12.85
CA LYS A 44 4.10 -27.49 12.49
C LYS A 44 3.66 -26.32 13.37
N ALA A 45 3.90 -26.39 14.69
CA ALA A 45 3.57 -25.30 15.61
C ALA A 45 4.39 -24.03 15.30
N ALA A 46 5.69 -24.17 15.04
CA ALA A 46 6.55 -23.05 14.67
C ALA A 46 6.16 -22.42 13.33
N ALA A 47 5.82 -23.23 12.33
CA ALA A 47 5.36 -22.75 11.02
C ALA A 47 4.03 -21.98 11.13
N VAL A 48 3.07 -22.46 11.93
CA VAL A 48 1.80 -21.75 12.17
C VAL A 48 2.05 -20.43 12.88
N LEU A 49 2.90 -20.40 13.90
CA LEU A 49 3.23 -19.17 14.61
C LEU A 49 3.91 -18.15 13.68
N PHE A 50 4.84 -18.61 12.84
CA PHE A 50 5.52 -17.79 11.83
C PHE A 50 4.56 -17.28 10.74
N PHE A 51 3.61 -18.10 10.30
CA PHE A 51 2.62 -17.67 9.31
C PHE A 51 1.65 -16.66 9.89
N VAL A 52 1.19 -16.86 11.13
CA VAL A 52 0.29 -15.92 11.82
C VAL A 52 0.99 -14.58 12.08
N THR A 53 2.25 -14.58 12.50
CA THR A 53 3.01 -13.33 12.64
C THR A 53 3.30 -12.69 11.29
N THR A 54 3.63 -13.46 10.26
CA THR A 54 3.87 -12.94 8.90
C THR A 54 2.61 -12.33 8.30
N VAL A 55 1.46 -13.00 8.39
CA VAL A 55 0.17 -12.51 7.89
C VAL A 55 -0.31 -11.31 8.73
N GLY A 56 -0.11 -11.34 10.04
CA GLY A 56 -0.41 -10.20 10.93
C GLY A 56 0.41 -8.95 10.59
N LEU A 57 1.71 -9.11 10.32
CA LEU A 57 2.56 -8.03 9.84
C LEU A 57 2.17 -7.57 8.42
N LEU A 58 1.77 -8.49 7.54
CA LEU A 58 1.34 -8.16 6.19
C LEU A 58 0.09 -7.26 6.19
N ILE A 59 -0.88 -7.53 7.07
CA ILE A 59 -2.08 -6.69 7.24
C ILE A 59 -1.71 -5.28 7.75
N ASN A 60 -0.65 -5.17 8.56
CA ASN A 60 -0.12 -3.86 8.98
C ASN A 60 0.60 -3.11 7.83
N THR A 61 1.22 -3.82 6.89
CA THR A 61 1.86 -3.20 5.71
C THR A 61 0.90 -2.87 4.55
N LEU A 62 -0.28 -3.52 4.50
CA LEU A 62 -1.34 -3.19 3.52
C LEU A 62 -2.37 -2.22 4.08
N SER A 63 -2.45 -2.04 5.40
CA SER A 63 -3.02 -0.81 5.95
C SER A 63 -2.09 0.34 5.55
N PRO A 64 -2.59 1.47 5.04
CA PRO A 64 -1.79 2.68 4.91
C PRO A 64 -1.47 3.21 6.32
N GLY A 65 -0.60 2.48 7.02
CA GLY A 65 -0.08 2.81 8.33
C GLY A 65 1.02 3.83 8.16
N ASP A 66 0.73 5.05 8.59
CA ASP A 66 1.66 6.12 8.94
C ASP A 66 3.08 5.96 8.37
N GLN A 67 3.22 6.22 7.06
CA GLN A 67 4.42 6.88 6.55
C GLN A 67 4.75 8.04 7.50
N PRO A 68 6.03 8.40 7.72
CA PRO A 68 6.35 9.57 8.54
C PRO A 68 5.63 10.77 7.93
N ARG A 69 4.51 11.19 8.56
CA ARG A 69 3.56 12.16 8.00
C ARG A 69 4.26 13.43 7.57
N LEU A 70 5.34 13.78 8.25
CA LEU A 70 6.22 14.90 7.95
C LEU A 70 6.93 14.79 6.59
N ALA A 71 7.42 13.61 6.20
CA ALA A 71 8.08 13.45 4.90
C ALA A 71 7.05 13.36 3.75
N GLN A 72 5.91 12.71 3.98
CA GLN A 72 4.80 12.69 3.00
C GLN A 72 4.24 14.10 2.78
N GLN A 73 4.03 14.86 3.86
CA GLN A 73 3.54 16.23 3.84
C GLN A 73 4.54 17.17 3.16
N GLN A 74 5.85 17.06 3.45
CA GLN A 74 6.88 17.85 2.76
C GLN A 74 6.89 17.61 1.25
N ASN A 75 6.70 16.36 0.83
CA ASN A 75 6.60 16.04 -0.60
C ASN A 75 5.30 16.57 -1.22
N LEU A 76 4.17 16.49 -0.51
CA LEU A 76 2.89 17.06 -0.96
C LEU A 76 2.96 18.59 -1.09
N ASP A 77 3.51 19.26 -0.08
CA ASP A 77 3.68 20.73 -0.06
C ASP A 77 4.56 21.21 -1.23
N ALA A 78 5.71 20.58 -1.44
CA ALA A 78 6.63 20.97 -2.50
C ALA A 78 6.01 20.79 -3.89
N GLN A 79 5.39 19.64 -4.15
CA GLN A 79 4.74 19.36 -5.43
C GLN A 79 3.54 20.28 -5.68
N PHE A 80 2.72 20.51 -4.67
CA PHE A 80 1.53 21.33 -4.84
C PHE A 80 1.86 22.81 -5.03
N ASN A 81 2.85 23.36 -4.33
CA ASN A 81 3.24 24.76 -4.48
C ASN A 81 3.72 25.08 -5.91
N GLU A 82 4.45 24.17 -6.57
CA GLU A 82 4.86 24.33 -7.95
C GLU A 82 3.64 24.41 -8.89
N VAL A 83 2.73 23.43 -8.77
CA VAL A 83 1.48 23.35 -9.56
C VAL A 83 0.59 24.58 -9.33
N GLU A 84 0.46 25.01 -8.08
CA GLU A 84 -0.31 26.19 -7.69
C GLU A 84 0.24 27.46 -8.36
N SER A 85 1.57 27.65 -8.32
CA SER A 85 2.22 28.80 -8.94
C SER A 85 2.01 28.85 -10.46
N PHE A 86 2.14 27.70 -11.13
CA PHE A 86 1.92 27.57 -12.57
C PHE A 86 0.49 27.96 -12.97
N TYR A 87 -0.52 27.43 -12.27
CA TYR A 87 -1.90 27.75 -12.59
C TYR A 87 -2.28 29.19 -12.24
N PHE A 88 -1.73 29.77 -11.17
CA PHE A 88 -1.93 31.19 -10.88
C PHE A 88 -1.38 32.09 -11.97
N GLN A 89 -0.20 31.76 -12.50
CA GLN A 89 0.36 32.48 -13.63
C GLN A 89 -0.57 32.40 -14.84
N GLN A 90 -1.03 31.19 -15.21
CA GLN A 90 -1.96 30.99 -16.33
C GLN A 90 -3.27 31.78 -16.15
N ILE A 91 -3.82 31.82 -14.93
CA ILE A 91 -5.02 32.60 -14.60
C ILE A 91 -4.75 34.09 -14.78
N SER A 92 -3.61 34.58 -14.28
CA SER A 92 -3.24 35.99 -14.39
C SER A 92 -3.06 36.41 -15.85
N GLU A 93 -2.34 35.62 -16.65
CA GLU A 93 -2.13 35.89 -18.07
C GLU A 93 -3.44 35.94 -18.84
N LYS A 94 -4.36 35.01 -18.57
CA LYS A 94 -5.69 34.98 -19.22
C LYS A 94 -6.56 36.17 -18.81
N ARG A 95 -6.54 36.57 -17.53
CA ARG A 95 -7.25 37.77 -17.08
C ARG A 95 -6.74 39.01 -17.80
N THR A 96 -5.43 39.20 -17.88
CA THR A 96 -4.83 40.31 -18.62
C THR A 96 -5.25 40.29 -20.09
N LEU A 97 -5.25 39.12 -20.75
CA LEU A 97 -5.67 39.01 -22.14
C LEU A 97 -7.15 39.35 -22.34
N ILE A 98 -8.02 38.92 -21.42
CA ILE A 98 -9.45 39.30 -21.44
C ILE A 98 -9.58 40.81 -21.30
N ASP A 99 -8.87 41.42 -20.35
CA ASP A 99 -8.91 42.85 -20.10
C ASP A 99 -8.43 43.66 -21.33
N GLU A 100 -7.42 43.14 -22.06
CA GLU A 100 -6.91 43.75 -23.29
C GLU A 100 -7.89 43.63 -24.48
N LEU A 101 -8.59 42.50 -24.61
CA LEU A 101 -9.55 42.26 -25.69
C LEU A 101 -10.91 42.95 -25.44
N GLN A 102 -11.29 43.14 -24.18
CA GLN A 102 -12.54 43.81 -23.82
C GLN A 102 -12.41 45.34 -23.86
N GLN A 103 -12.38 45.89 -25.07
CA GLN A 103 -12.24 47.33 -25.34
C GLN A 103 -13.34 48.21 -24.68
N ASP A 104 -14.52 47.64 -24.40
CA ASP A 104 -15.68 48.32 -23.78
C ASP A 104 -16.01 47.87 -22.34
N ASN A 105 -15.11 47.13 -21.68
CA ASN A 105 -15.22 46.77 -20.25
C ASN A 105 -16.53 46.06 -19.85
N ILE A 106 -17.18 45.34 -20.77
CA ILE A 106 -18.34 44.49 -20.46
C ILE A 106 -17.83 43.12 -20.03
N TYR A 107 -17.22 43.04 -18.85
CA TYR A 107 -17.09 41.75 -18.20
C TYR A 107 -18.49 41.19 -17.99
N GLU A 108 -18.76 40.01 -18.53
CA GLU A 108 -20.06 39.36 -18.31
C GLU A 108 -20.25 39.22 -16.80
N ILE A 109 -21.29 39.86 -16.26
CA ILE A 109 -21.53 39.96 -14.81
C ILE A 109 -21.53 38.57 -14.16
N ASP A 110 -22.01 37.57 -14.88
CA ASP A 110 -22.05 36.18 -14.46
C ASP A 110 -20.63 35.57 -14.33
N VAL A 111 -19.71 35.88 -15.25
CA VAL A 111 -18.30 35.43 -15.19
C VAL A 111 -17.58 36.04 -13.99
N VAL A 112 -17.81 37.34 -13.72
CA VAL A 112 -17.22 38.00 -12.54
C VAL A 112 -17.72 37.37 -11.25
N ALA A 113 -19.03 37.16 -11.14
CA ALA A 113 -19.63 36.55 -9.96
C ALA A 113 -19.14 35.10 -9.75
N GLU A 114 -19.01 34.33 -10.82
CA GLU A 114 -18.51 32.96 -10.76
C GLU A 114 -17.03 32.90 -10.37
N LEU A 115 -16.18 33.78 -10.92
CA LEU A 115 -14.78 33.90 -10.50
C LEU A 115 -14.65 34.27 -9.02
N GLN A 116 -15.45 35.22 -8.53
CA GLN A 116 -15.45 35.60 -7.11
C GLN A 116 -15.85 34.43 -6.20
N LYS A 117 -16.82 33.61 -6.63
CA LYS A 117 -17.22 32.40 -5.90
C LYS A 117 -16.08 31.37 -5.88
N LEU A 118 -15.43 31.14 -7.02
CA LEU A 118 -14.30 30.23 -7.11
C LEU A 118 -13.11 30.71 -6.26
N ASP A 119 -12.85 32.03 -6.24
CA ASP A 119 -11.85 32.70 -5.40
C ASP A 119 -12.14 32.46 -3.91
N ALA A 120 -13.37 32.67 -3.45
CA ALA A 120 -13.76 32.40 -2.07
C ALA A 120 -13.63 30.92 -1.68
N MET A 121 -14.08 30.01 -2.54
CA MET A 121 -14.00 28.56 -2.31
C MET A 121 -12.56 28.09 -2.15
N TYR A 122 -11.65 28.62 -2.96
CA TYR A 122 -10.22 28.32 -2.84
C TYR A 122 -9.62 28.81 -1.54
N LEU A 123 -10.00 30.00 -1.04
CA LEU A 123 -9.51 30.47 0.25
C LEU A 123 -9.93 29.51 1.38
N VAL A 124 -11.15 28.99 1.32
CA VAL A 124 -11.64 27.95 2.25
C VAL A 124 -10.80 26.69 2.13
N LEU A 125 -10.61 26.16 0.92
CA LEU A 125 -9.80 24.96 0.68
C LEU A 125 -8.33 25.16 1.06
N ARG A 126 -7.77 26.36 0.88
CA ARG A 126 -6.39 26.70 1.25
C ARG A 126 -6.21 26.80 2.75
N ASN A 127 -7.25 27.20 3.49
CA ASN A 127 -7.26 27.16 4.94
C ASN A 127 -7.38 25.71 5.43
N GLU A 128 -8.29 24.92 4.86
CA GLU A 128 -8.41 23.48 5.14
C GLU A 128 -7.07 22.77 4.89
N TYR A 129 -6.37 23.08 3.79
CA TYR A 129 -5.05 22.52 3.49
C TYR A 129 -4.00 22.83 4.56
N LYS A 130 -4.03 24.04 5.13
CA LYS A 130 -3.10 24.43 6.22
C LYS A 130 -3.41 23.70 7.52
N GLU A 131 -4.69 23.48 7.81
CA GLU A 131 -5.14 22.81 9.03
C GLU A 131 -5.00 21.28 8.94
N ASN A 132 -5.26 20.72 7.76
CA ASN A 132 -5.28 19.30 7.48
C ASN A 132 -4.81 18.98 6.04
N PRO A 133 -3.48 18.93 5.79
CA PRO A 133 -2.93 18.60 4.49
C PRO A 133 -3.28 17.16 4.11
N SER A 134 -4.05 16.99 3.03
CA SER A 134 -4.43 15.69 2.50
C SER A 134 -4.46 15.70 0.97
N PRO A 135 -4.21 14.56 0.30
CA PRO A 135 -4.31 14.45 -1.16
C PRO A 135 -5.66 14.92 -1.70
N GLU A 136 -6.75 14.64 -0.99
CA GLU A 136 -8.10 15.03 -1.38
C GLU A 136 -8.31 16.55 -1.40
N VAL A 137 -7.70 17.26 -0.45
CA VAL A 137 -7.75 18.74 -0.40
C VAL A 137 -6.88 19.33 -1.51
N VAL A 138 -5.73 18.73 -1.82
CA VAL A 138 -4.87 19.11 -2.96
C VAL A 138 -5.61 18.95 -4.28
N ASP A 139 -6.32 17.83 -4.46
CA ASP A 139 -7.13 17.56 -5.64
C ASP A 139 -8.26 18.59 -5.78
N ALA A 140 -8.94 18.93 -4.68
CA ALA A 140 -9.99 19.95 -4.67
C ALA A 140 -9.46 21.35 -5.01
N LEU A 141 -8.29 21.72 -4.49
CA LEU A 141 -7.62 22.98 -4.84
C LEU A 141 -7.24 23.03 -6.32
N THR A 142 -6.66 21.94 -6.82
CA THR A 142 -6.27 21.81 -8.24
C THR A 142 -7.50 21.90 -9.14
N LEU A 143 -8.59 21.22 -8.78
CA LEU A 143 -9.85 21.29 -9.52
C LEU A 143 -10.41 22.72 -9.53
N ASN A 144 -10.36 23.44 -8.41
CA ASN A 144 -10.80 24.83 -8.35
C ASN A 144 -10.02 25.72 -9.34
N LEU A 145 -8.69 25.56 -9.39
CA LEU A 145 -7.84 26.31 -10.32
C LEU A 145 -8.16 25.95 -11.78
N LEU A 146 -8.35 24.67 -12.09
CA LEU A 146 -8.72 24.21 -13.43
C LEU A 146 -10.07 24.76 -13.90
N VAL A 147 -11.07 24.80 -13.02
CA VAL A 147 -12.39 25.37 -13.36
C VAL A 147 -12.28 26.87 -13.66
N ARG A 148 -11.45 27.63 -12.93
CA ARG A 148 -11.21 29.04 -13.26
C ARG A 148 -10.57 29.20 -14.63
N ILE A 149 -9.58 28.36 -14.94
CA ILE A 149 -8.92 28.40 -16.25
C ILE A 149 -9.90 28.07 -17.37
N ASP A 150 -10.77 27.06 -17.19
CA ASP A 150 -11.82 26.72 -18.15
C ASP A 150 -12.80 27.89 -18.37
N LEU A 151 -13.26 28.51 -17.28
CA LEU A 151 -14.13 29.69 -17.35
C LEU A 151 -13.48 30.86 -18.13
N LEU A 152 -12.21 31.13 -17.85
CA LEU A 152 -11.44 32.18 -18.54
C LEU A 152 -11.20 31.83 -20.01
N ASN A 153 -10.90 30.57 -20.32
CA ASN A 153 -10.75 30.10 -21.71
C ASN A 153 -12.03 30.28 -22.50
N ARG A 154 -13.18 29.86 -21.96
CA ARG A 154 -14.48 30.05 -22.63
C ARG A 154 -14.83 31.51 -22.84
N THR A 155 -14.38 32.39 -21.92
CA THR A 155 -14.56 33.83 -22.06
C THR A 155 -13.69 34.35 -23.21
N LEU A 156 -12.41 33.95 -23.26
CA LEU A 156 -11.51 34.29 -24.36
C LEU A 156 -12.01 33.77 -25.72
N GLU A 157 -12.49 32.53 -25.79
CA GLU A 157 -13.06 31.95 -27.02
C GLU A 157 -14.23 32.78 -27.55
N ARG A 158 -15.10 33.28 -26.65
CA ARG A 158 -16.21 34.15 -27.03
C ARG A 158 -15.76 35.54 -27.49
N LEU A 159 -14.64 36.04 -26.96
CA LEU A 159 -14.06 37.32 -27.39
C LEU A 159 -13.28 37.21 -28.70
N ASP A 160 -12.70 36.04 -28.98
CA ASP A 160 -11.95 35.75 -30.21
C ASP A 160 -12.86 35.36 -31.38
N GLN A 161 -14.10 34.94 -31.13
CA GLN A 161 -15.10 34.73 -32.17
C GLN A 161 -15.81 36.04 -32.53
N PRO A 162 -15.46 36.72 -33.64
CA PRO A 162 -16.29 37.80 -34.15
C PRO A 162 -17.66 37.26 -34.53
N GLU A 163 -18.71 38.09 -34.44
CA GLU A 163 -20.12 37.79 -34.80
C GLU A 163 -20.31 37.27 -36.26
N GLU A 164 -19.86 36.07 -36.60
CA GLU A 164 -20.07 35.43 -37.92
C GLU A 164 -21.25 34.44 -37.94
N MET A 165 -22.26 34.60 -37.07
CA MET A 165 -23.50 33.81 -37.14
C MET A 165 -24.78 34.64 -36.97
N GLN A 166 -24.80 35.87 -37.47
CA GLN A 166 -26.05 36.66 -37.59
C GLN A 166 -26.30 37.20 -39.00
N ILE A 167 -25.87 36.49 -40.05
CA ILE A 167 -26.40 36.73 -41.40
C ILE A 167 -26.59 35.39 -42.13
N GLU A 168 -27.73 34.75 -41.90
CA GLU A 168 -28.40 34.02 -42.96
C GLU A 168 -29.89 34.36 -42.87
N ILE A 169 -30.32 35.27 -43.75
CA ILE A 169 -31.72 35.66 -43.99
C ILE A 169 -32.22 34.83 -45.18
#